data_AF-B9YCA0-F1
#
_entry.id   AF-B9YCA0-F1
#
_cell.length_a   1.000
_cell.length_b   1.000
_cell.length_c   1.000
_cell.angle_alpha   90.00
_cell.angle_beta   90.00
_cell.angle_gamma   90.00
#
_symmetry.space_group_name_H-M   'P 1'
#
loop_
_entity.id
_entity.type
_entity.pdbx_description
1 polymer ?
#
loop_
_entity_poly.entity_id
_entity_poly.type
_entity_poly.pdbx_seq_one_letter_code
_entity_poly.pdbx_strand_id
1 'polypeptide(L)' 'GIQQGIERGIEQGIGQGIEKQRLETAREMLRNHCDDQFIQLCTKINLQQLEQLKKEIVSGFNQTEDYSEQSHLASD' A
#
# COMPACT_ATOMS: atom_id res chain seq x y z
N GLY A 1 26.93 3.83 21.57
CA GLY A 1 26.27 4.74 22.55
C GLY A 1 24.86 5.06 22.13
N ILE A 2 24.05 5.68 23.01
CA ILE A 2 22.63 6.02 22.75
C ILE A 2 22.44 6.81 21.45
N GLN A 3 23.34 7.77 21.17
CA GLN A 3 23.34 8.57 19.93
C GLN A 3 23.34 7.73 18.65
N GLN A 4 24.25 6.76 18.55
CA GLN A 4 24.34 5.82 17.42
C GLN A 4 23.11 4.89 17.32
N GLY A 5 22.42 4.65 18.44
CA GLY A 5 21.16 3.91 18.44
C GLY A 5 20.03 4.72 17.81
N ILE A 6 19.91 5.99 18.19
CA ILE A 6 18.89 6.92 17.69
C ILE A 6 19.08 7.17 16.19
N GLU A 7 20.31 7.45 15.74
CA GLU A 7 20.61 7.70 14.33
C GLU A 7 20.19 6.53 13.43
N ARG A 8 20.57 5.30 13.82
CA ARG A 8 20.19 4.09 13.09
C ARG A 8 18.67 3.85 13.10
N GLY A 9 18.01 4.11 14.23
CA GLY A 9 16.56 3.97 14.34
C GLY A 9 15.81 4.94 13.42
N ILE A 10 16.24 6.20 13.36
CA ILE A 10 15.66 7.22 12.48
C ILE A 10 15.87 6.85 11.01
N GLU A 11 17.09 6.48 10.63
CA GLU A 11 17.42 6.09 9.25
C GLU A 11 16.57 4.90 8.78
N GLN A 12 16.45 3.86 9.62
CA GLN A 12 15.61 2.70 9.33
C GLN A 12 14.12 3.07 9.23
N GLY A 13 13.61 3.87 10.17
CA GLY A 13 12.21 4.30 10.16
C GLY A 13 11.85 5.12 8.92
N ILE A 14 12.71 6.07 8.54
CA ILE A 14 12.52 6.88 7.32
C ILE A 14 12.59 5.99 6.08
N GLY A 15 13.59 5.10 5.98
CA GLY A 15 13.73 4.18 4.86
C GLY A 15 12.49 3.29 4.65
N GLN A 16 12.01 2.66 5.73
CA GLN A 16 10.81 1.83 5.70
C GLN A 16 9.55 2.63 5.35
N GLY A 17 9.41 3.84 5.89
CA GLY A 17 8.29 4.73 5.59
C GLY A 17 8.23 5.12 4.11
N ILE A 18 9.38 5.50 3.53
CA ILE A 18 9.48 5.85 2.11
C ILE A 18 9.14 4.64 1.23
N GLU A 19 9.67 3.46 1.53
CA GLU A 19 9.39 2.24 0.77
C GLU A 19 7.91 1.86 0.82
N LYS A 20 7.31 1.89 2.02
CA LYS A 20 5.88 1.62 2.21
C LYS A 20 5.00 2.60 1.42
N GLN A 21 5.29 3.91 1.50
CA GLN A 21 4.53 4.92 0.78
C GLN A 21 4.57 4.73 -0.74
N ARG A 22 5.73 4.33 -1.30
CA ARG A 22 5.87 4.08 -2.74
C ARG A 22 4.95 2.94 -3.20
N LEU A 23 4.90 1.86 -2.44
CA LEU A 23 4.05 0.69 -2.75
C LEU A 23 2.56 1.02 -2.60
N GLU A 24 2.16 1.74 -1.54
CA GLU A 24 0.78 2.19 -1.35
C GLU A 24 0.31 3.12 -2.47
N THR A 25 1.16 4.08 -2.85
CA THR A 25 0.87 5.00 -3.96
C THR A 25 0.69 4.23 -5.27
N ALA A 26 1.58 3.27 -5.57
CA ALA A 26 1.48 2.45 -6.77
C ALA A 26 0.19 1.61 -6.79
N ARG A 27 -0.21 1.07 -5.64
CA ARG A 27 -1.45 0.29 -5.50
C ARG A 27 -2.68 1.14 -5.81
N GLU A 28 -2.75 2.36 -5.30
CA GLU A 28 -3.87 3.26 -5.61
C GLU A 28 -3.87 3.69 -7.08
N MET A 29 -2.71 3.96 -7.68
CA MET A 29 -2.63 4.28 -9.10
C MET A 29 -3.10 3.10 -9.98
N LEU A 30 -2.74 1.85 -9.62
CA LEU A 30 -3.25 0.65 -10.30
C LEU A 30 -4.77 0.53 -10.20
N ARG A 31 -5.35 0.81 -9.02
CA ARG A 31 -6.81 0.82 -8.81
C ARG A 31 -7.52 1.89 -9.64
N ASN A 32 -6.85 3.01 -9.92
CA ASN A 32 -7.34 4.09 -10.78
C ASN A 32 -6.99 3.89 -12.26
N HIS A 33 -6.54 2.69 -12.65
CA HIS A 33 -6.22 2.33 -14.03
C HIS A 33 -5.13 3.20 -14.69
N CYS A 34 -4.20 3.73 -13.89
CA CYS A 34 -3.01 4.38 -14.44
C CYS A 34 -2.13 3.37 -15.20
N ASP A 35 -1.36 3.84 -16.18
CA ASP A 35 -0.46 2.99 -16.93
C ASP A 35 0.79 2.59 -16.13
N ASP A 36 1.29 1.39 -16.41
CA ASP A 36 2.41 0.80 -15.69
C ASP A 36 3.69 1.65 -15.76
N GLN A 37 3.95 2.28 -16.90
CA GLN A 37 5.16 3.09 -17.10
C GLN A 37 5.12 4.35 -16.26
N PHE A 38 3.97 5.01 -16.20
CA PHE A 38 3.73 6.18 -15.37
C PHE A 38 3.78 5.84 -13.88
N ILE A 39 3.22 4.70 -13.48
CA ILE A 39 3.31 4.22 -12.09
C ILE A 39 4.76 4.02 -11.67
N GLN A 40 5.56 3.32 -12.48
CA GLN A 40 6.98 3.12 -12.21
C GLN A 40 7.75 4.46 -12.16
N LEU A 41 7.41 5.38 -13.06
CA LEU A 41 8.03 6.71 -13.11
C LEU A 41 7.78 7.51 -11.83
N CYS A 42 6.54 7.54 -11.34
CA CYS A 42 6.12 8.30 -10.16
C CYS A 42 6.60 7.68 -8.85
N THR A 43 6.46 6.36 -8.71
CA THR A 43 6.66 5.66 -7.44
C THR A 43 8.07 5.09 -7.28
N LYS A 44 8.86 5.06 -8.36
CA LYS A 44 10.23 4.51 -8.39
C LYS A 44 10.30 3.04 -7.95
N ILE A 45 9.21 2.29 -8.10
CA ILE A 45 9.20 0.84 -7.91
C ILE A 45 9.62 0.15 -9.21
N ASN A 46 10.15 -1.06 -9.09
CA ASN A 46 10.54 -1.85 -10.25
C ASN A 46 9.36 -2.68 -10.81
N LEU A 47 9.58 -3.29 -11.98
CA LEU A 47 8.57 -4.13 -12.63
C LEU A 47 8.13 -5.31 -11.76
N GLN A 48 9.04 -5.97 -11.05
CA GLN A 48 8.70 -7.09 -10.18
C GLN A 48 7.75 -6.68 -9.06
N GLN A 49 8.00 -5.54 -8.41
CA GLN A 49 7.13 -4.98 -7.38
C GLN A 49 5.76 -4.62 -7.95
N LEU A 50 5.72 -4.01 -9.15
CA LEU A 50 4.47 -3.68 -9.81
C LEU A 50 3.64 -4.92 -10.15
N GLU A 51 4.26 -5.96 -10.72
CA GLU A 51 3.60 -7.23 -11.03
C GLU A 51 3.11 -7.94 -9.76
N GLN A 52 3.85 -7.85 -8.66
CA GLN A 52 3.41 -8.38 -7.38
C GLN A 52 2.16 -7.64 -6.87
N LEU A 53 2.15 -6.30 -6.95
CA LEU A 53 0.99 -5.49 -6.57
C LEU A 53 -0.24 -5.82 -7.42
N LYS A 54 -0.08 -6.04 -8.72
CA LYS A 54 -1.18 -6.48 -9.60
C LYS A 54 -1.76 -7.82 -9.15
N LYS A 55 -0.90 -8.79 -8.82
CA LYS A 55 -1.34 -10.10 -8.29
C LYS A 55 -2.09 -9.95 -6.97
N GLU A 56 -1.59 -9.11 -6.06
CA GLU A 56 -2.25 -8.83 -4.78
C GLU A 56 -3.65 -8.26 -4.99
N ILE A 57 -3.79 -7.25 -5.84
CA ILE A 57 -5.08 -6.62 -6.16
C ILE A 57 -6.06 -7.66 -6.73
N VAL A 58 -5.62 -8.49 -7.68
CA VAL A 58 -6.45 -9.57 -8.26
C VAL A 58 -6.84 -10.62 -7.21
N SER A 59 -5.92 -11.00 -6.32
CA SER A 59 -6.18 -11.98 -5.25
C SER A 59 -7.05 -11.45 -4.11
N GLY A 60 -7.02 -10.13 -3.87
CA GLY A 60 -7.76 -9.45 -2.80
C GLY A 60 -9.26 -9.31 -3.06
N PHE A 61 -9.72 -9.56 -4.30
CA PHE A 61 -11.14 -9.59 -4.65
C PHE A 61 -11.92 -10.75 -4.00
N ASN A 62 -11.24 -11.70 -3.34
CA ASN A 62 -11.89 -12.85 -2.70
C ASN A 62 -12.33 -12.63 -1.23
N GLN A 63 -12.16 -11.42 -0.65
CA GLN A 63 -12.44 -11.19 0.79
C GLN A 63 -13.09 -9.85 1.15
N THR A 64 -13.91 -9.27 0.27
CA THR A 64 -14.81 -8.17 0.66
C THR A 64 -16.23 -8.42 0.20
N GLU A 65 -16.79 -9.54 0.65
CA GLU A 65 -18.20 -9.61 0.98
C GLU A 65 -18.29 -9.51 2.51
N ASP A 66 -19.33 -8.86 3.02
CA ASP A 66 -19.69 -8.77 4.44
C ASP A 66 -19.21 -7.52 5.23
N TYR A 67 -19.66 -6.34 4.79
CA TYR A 67 -20.02 -5.24 5.71
C TYR A 67 -21.41 -4.65 5.39
N SER A 68 -22.27 -5.46 4.78
CA SER A 68 -23.70 -5.21 4.71
C SER A 68 -24.37 -6.07 5.77
N GLU A 69 -24.68 -5.47 6.93
CA GLU A 69 -25.81 -5.76 7.83
C GLU A 69 -25.45 -5.42 9.28
N GLN A 70 -25.71 -4.16 9.68
CA GLN A 70 -26.25 -3.83 11.00
C GLN A 70 -26.71 -2.36 11.00
N SER A 71 -27.72 -2.07 10.18
CA SER A 71 -28.58 -0.89 10.34
C SER A 71 -30.02 -1.36 10.50
N HIS A 72 -30.27 -2.08 11.60
CA HIS A 72 -31.63 -2.37 12.02
C HIS A 72 -31.73 -2.31 13.55
N LEU A 73 -32.65 -1.45 13.98
CA LEU A 73 -33.39 -1.46 15.26
C LEU A 73 -32.72 -0.78 16.47
N ALA A 74 -32.84 0.55 16.50
CA ALA A 74 -33.15 1.26 17.73
C ALA A 74 -34.28 2.26 17.45
N SER A 75 -35.50 1.74 17.39
CA SER A 75 -36.74 2.52 17.47
C SER A 75 -37.80 1.60 18.07
N ASP A 76 -37.86 1.61 19.40
CA ASP A 76 -39.07 1.76 20.23
C ASP A 76 -38.68 1.73 21.72
#